data_AF-A0A369PUB1-F1
#
_entry.id   AF-A0A369PUB1-F1
#
_cell.length_a   1.000
_cell.length_b   1.000
_cell.length_c   1.000
_cell.angle_alpha   90.00
_cell.angle_beta   90.00
_cell.angle_gamma   90.00
#
_symmetry.space_group_name_H-M   'P 1'
#
loop_
_entity.id
_entity.type
_entity.pdbx_description
1 polymer ?
#
loop_
_entity_poly.entity_id
_entity_poly.type
_entity_poly.pdbx_seq_one_letter_code
_entity_poly.pdbx_strand_id
1 'polypeptide(L)' 'MFLPVVIISIYVFGIISMFCMDSLYKALSFFAMLLVATFVLFLFINYPLQSAISVICMMALFAFKLKD' A
#
# COMPACT_ATOMS: atom_id res chain seq x y z
N MET A 1 3.06 1.50 19.88
CA MET A 1 4.37 2.20 19.89
C MET A 1 5.29 1.76 18.75
N PHE A 2 5.40 0.46 18.45
CA PHE A 2 6.23 -0.03 17.33
C PHE A 2 5.74 0.42 15.94
N LEU A 3 4.43 0.37 15.72
CA LEU A 3 3.83 0.60 14.40
C LEU A 3 3.99 2.04 13.85
N PRO A 4 3.73 3.10 14.64
CA PRO A 4 3.99 4.48 14.21
C PRO A 4 5.46 4.72 13.87
N VAL A 5 6.39 4.12 14.62
CA VAL A 5 7.83 4.27 14.39
C VAL A 5 8.22 3.69 13.02
N VAL A 6 7.74 2.49 12.70
CA VAL A 6 7.99 1.84 11.41
C VAL A 6 7.41 2.66 10.25
N ILE A 7 6.17 3.17 10.40
CA ILE A 7 5.53 4.00 9.37
C ILE A 7 6.33 5.29 9.13
N ILE A 8 6.71 5.99 10.21
CA ILE A 8 7.49 7.23 10.10
C ILE A 8 8.82 6.98 9.41
N SER A 9 9.56 5.92 9.76
CA SER A 9 10.81 5.58 9.08
C SER A 9 10.62 5.32 7.58
N ILE A 10 9.56 4.61 7.19
CA ILE A 10 9.24 4.33 5.79
C ILE A 10 8.97 5.63 5.01
N TYR A 11 8.21 6.58 5.58
CA TYR A 11 7.95 7.86 4.92
C TYR A 11 9.20 8.75 4.83
N VAL A 12 10.07 8.75 5.85
CA VAL A 12 11.33 9.49 5.80
C VAL A 12 12.22 8.95 4.68
N PHE A 13 12.40 7.63 4.58
CA PHE A 13 13.12 7.01 3.46
C PHE A 13 12.45 7.30 2.12
N GLY A 14 11.11 7.30 2.08
CA GLY A 14 10.34 7.62 0.90
C GLY A 14 10.60 9.04 0.39
N ILE A 15 10.59 10.02 1.29
CA ILE A 15 10.87 11.42 0.97
C ILE A 15 12.32 11.60 0.51
N ILE A 16 13.29 10.97 1.18
CA ILE A 16 14.70 11.01 0.74
C ILE A 16 14.83 10.42 -0.68
N SER A 17 14.17 9.30 -0.94
CA SER A 17 14.16 8.67 -2.27
C SER A 17 13.55 9.57 -3.34
N MET A 18 12.53 10.37 -3.01
CA MET A 18 11.92 11.32 -3.95
C MET A 18 12.89 12.43 -4.36
N PHE A 19 13.73 12.92 -3.44
CA PHE A 19 14.78 13.90 -3.76
C PHE A 19 15.90 13.33 -4.64
N CYS A 20 16.10 12.00 -4.62
CA CYS A 20 17.04 11.31 -5.50
C CYS A 20 16.45 10.93 -6.87
N MET A 21 15.17 11.21 -7.14
CA MET A 21 14.55 10.88 -8.43
C MET A 21 14.64 12.04 -9.42
N ASP A 22 15.07 11.75 -10.65
CA ASP A 22 15.23 12.74 -11.73
C ASP A 22 13.92 13.38 -12.22
N SER A 23 12.76 12.85 -11.83
CA SER A 23 11.46 13.29 -12.34
C SER A 23 10.42 13.38 -11.23
N LEU A 24 9.76 14.54 -11.17
CA LEU A 24 8.63 14.78 -10.26
C LEU A 24 7.49 13.77 -10.48
N TYR A 25 7.27 13.31 -11.71
CA TYR A 25 6.25 12.30 -12.00
C TYR A 25 6.58 10.93 -11.37
N LYS A 26 7.86 10.53 -11.41
CA LYS A 26 8.34 9.31 -10.75
C LYS A 26 8.26 9.41 -9.23
N ALA A 27 8.65 10.57 -8.69
CA ALA A 27 8.54 10.83 -7.26
C ALA A 27 7.09 10.76 -6.77
N LEU A 28 6.16 11.39 -7.49
CA LEU A 28 4.74 11.43 -7.10
C LEU A 28 4.06 10.06 -7.25
N SER A 29 4.40 9.29 -8.29
CA SER A 29 3.91 7.91 -8.44
C SER A 29 4.45 6.97 -7.34
N PHE A 30 5.72 7.13 -6.95
CA PHE A 30 6.30 6.41 -5.83
C PHE A 30 5.64 6.78 -4.49
N PHE A 31 5.38 8.07 -4.25
CA PHE A 31 4.66 8.54 -3.07
C PHE A 31 3.24 7.98 -3.01
N ALA A 32 2.52 7.97 -4.14
CA ALA A 32 1.20 7.38 -4.23
C ALA A 32 1.20 5.87 -3.89
N MET A 33 2.19 5.10 -4.41
CA MET A 33 2.34 3.68 -4.05
C MET A 33 2.60 3.48 -2.56
N LEU A 34 3.48 4.29 -1.96
CA LEU A 34 3.77 4.28 -0.51
C LEU A 34 2.50 4.51 0.31
N LEU A 35 1.68 5.47 -0.11
CA LEU A 35 0.44 5.82 0.58
C LEU A 35 -0.59 4.69 0.50
N VAL A 36 -0.73 4.06 -0.67
CA VAL A 36 -1.58 2.87 -0.85
C VAL A 36 -1.08 1.70 0.00
N ALA A 37 0.22 1.41 0.01
CA ALA A 37 0.78 0.33 0.83
C ALA A 37 0.55 0.55 2.33
N THR A 38 0.72 1.80 2.79
CA THR A 38 0.45 2.17 4.19
C THR A 38 -1.05 2.04 4.51
N PHE A 39 -1.93 2.47 3.61
CA PHE A 39 -3.38 2.35 3.77
C PHE A 39 -3.81 0.87 3.88
N VAL A 40 -3.31 0.01 3.01
CA VAL A 40 -3.57 -1.43 3.06
C VAL A 40 -3.08 -2.04 4.38
N LEU A 41 -1.85 -1.71 4.81
CA LEU A 41 -1.33 -2.14 6.12
C LEU A 41 -2.23 -1.69 7.27
N PHE A 42 -2.69 -0.44 7.28
CA PHE A 42 -3.63 0.07 8.28
C PHE A 42 -4.96 -0.68 8.29
N LEU A 43 -5.48 -1.05 7.11
CA LEU A 43 -6.70 -1.83 6.94
C LEU A 43 -6.55 -3.23 7.55
N PHE A 44 -5.40 -3.88 7.34
CA PHE A 44 -5.09 -5.18 7.95
C PHE A 44 -4.90 -5.11 9.46
N ILE A 45 -4.34 -4.02 9.98
CA ILE A 45 -4.08 -3.88 11.42
C ILE A 45 -5.34 -3.54 12.20
N ASN A 46 -6.19 -2.64 11.69
CA ASN A 46 -7.40 -2.21 12.40
C ASN A 46 -8.60 -3.11 12.12
N TYR A 47 -8.69 -3.67 10.90
CA TYR A 47 -9.83 -4.47 10.46
C TYR A 47 -9.36 -5.75 9.74
N PRO A 48 -8.66 -6.66 10.45
CA PRO A 48 -8.04 -7.85 9.86
C PRO A 48 -9.04 -8.77 9.15
N LEU A 49 -10.25 -8.94 9.70
CA LEU A 49 -11.27 -9.80 9.10
C LEU A 49 -11.85 -9.19 7.80
N GLN A 50 -12.18 -7.91 7.82
CA GLN A 50 -12.81 -7.23 6.67
C GLN A 50 -11.83 -7.01 5.53
N SER A 51 -10.56 -6.72 5.83
CA SER A 51 -9.48 -6.66 4.85
C SER A 51 -9.19 -8.02 4.21
N ALA A 52 -9.14 -9.10 5.00
CA ALA A 52 -8.99 -10.45 4.46
C ALA A 52 -10.17 -10.84 3.55
N ILE A 53 -11.42 -10.56 3.94
CA ILE A 53 -12.62 -10.82 3.12
C ILE A 53 -12.57 -10.00 1.82
N SER A 54 -12.17 -8.73 1.87
CA SER A 54 -11.97 -7.88 0.69
C SER A 54 -10.98 -8.50 -0.30
N VAL A 55 -9.82 -8.97 0.19
CA VAL A 55 -8.80 -9.63 -0.65
C VAL A 55 -9.31 -10.96 -1.20
N ILE A 56 -10.02 -11.77 -0.40
CA ILE A 56 -10.63 -13.02 -0.86
C ILE A 56 -11.69 -12.74 -1.94
N CYS A 57 -12.53 -11.72 -1.79
CA CYS A 57 -13.50 -11.31 -2.81
C CYS A 57 -12.80 -10.83 -4.09
N MET A 58 -11.74 -10.03 -3.98
CA MET A 58 -10.91 -9.62 -5.13
C MET A 58 -10.32 -10.83 -5.85
N MET A 59 -9.68 -11.75 -5.11
CA MET A 59 -9.15 -13.00 -5.66
C MET A 59 -10.25 -13.85 -6.28
N ALA A 60 -11.44 -13.92 -5.68
CA ALA A 60 -12.59 -14.64 -6.20
C ALA A 60 -13.09 -14.03 -7.52
N LEU A 61 -13.12 -12.71 -7.68
CA LEU A 61 -13.48 -12.04 -8.94
C LEU A 61 -12.49 -12.36 -10.06
N PHE A 62 -11.19 -12.46 -9.77
CA PHE A 62 -10.19 -12.85 -10.76
C PHE A 62 -10.13 -14.37 -10.99
N ALA A 63 -10.48 -15.19 -10.00
CA ALA A 63 -10.57 -16.65 -10.12
C ALA A 63 -11.85 -17.08 -10.85
N PHE A 64 -12.94 -16.31 -10.72
CA PHE A 64 -14.09 -16.34 -11.62
C PHE A 64 -13.76 -15.67 -12.97
N LYS A 65 -12.58 -15.96 -13.51
CA LYS A 65 -12.32 -15.75 -14.92
C LYS A 65 -13.40 -16.55 -15.66
N LEU A 66 -14.30 -15.82 -16.31
CA LEU A 66 -15.36 -16.32 -17.18
C LEU A 66 -14.84 -17.54 -17.93
N LYS A 67 -15.43 -18.70 -17.63
CA LYS A 67 -15.32 -19.90 -18.43
C LYS A 67 -16.25 -19.69 -19.63
N ASP A 68 -15.87 -18.79 -20.52
CA ASP A 68 -16.46 -18.58 -21.85
C ASP A 68 -15.33 -18.20 -22.82
#